data_AF-A0AAV6ZYS4-F1
#
_entry.id   AF-A0AAV6ZYS4-F1
#
_cell.length_a   1.000
_cell.length_b   1.000
_cell.length_c   1.000
_cell.angle_alpha   90.00
_cell.angle_beta   90.00
_cell.angle_gamma   90.00
#
_symmetry.space_group_name_H-M   'P 1'
#
loop_
_entity.id
_entity.type
_entity.pdbx_description
1 polymer ?
#
loop_
_entity_poly.entity_id
_entity_poly.type
_entity_poly.pdbx_seq_one_letter_code
_entity_poly.pdbx_strand_id
1 'polypeptide(L)'
;MSSVLFTYRRCAPRAAQILLLSVTWFCSTGGLDSIAHKSPKLAPYFGTKTRYEEVNPFLLANPLMVTRKNDLLPNTCTPLQIVSVIRHGTRYPTKEQIKKLKKMYGLIKKSTSNSDLVKELQSWNMWYEDWMDGQLVKKGEEDMKNLAFRLASLFPSLFTLDKLQKCQMSFVTSSKHRCVDSTKAFIHGLAHTYLQLPIPTEDELEDVPCRDPLVNDTLMRFFDHCEKFVAQVEDNDTAMHELEKFKEGPEMRRVMHKIAELLSIPEGELNAGLVQVAFFTCSFELAINNDANSAWCRLFDEEDAKVLEYLNDLKQYWKRGYGYDINSRSSCNLFQHIFWHLDNAVSESKRSQQISTPVVMQFGH
;
A
#
# COMPACT_ATOMS: atom_id res chain seq x y z
N MET A 1 -35.81 26.60 82.79
CA MET A 1 -37.11 26.07 82.33
C MET A 1 -36.85 25.06 81.24
N SER A 2 -37.32 23.84 81.49
CA SER A 2 -37.67 22.78 80.54
C SER A 2 -36.59 22.20 79.62
N SER A 3 -36.02 21.13 80.14
CA SER A 3 -35.58 19.89 79.49
C SER A 3 -36.50 19.43 78.34
N VAL A 4 -35.91 18.88 77.26
CA VAL A 4 -36.40 17.63 76.63
C VAL A 4 -35.20 16.82 76.14
N LEU A 5 -35.14 15.58 76.63
CA LEU A 5 -34.24 14.51 76.23
C LEU A 5 -34.68 13.90 74.90
N PHE A 6 -33.73 13.48 74.06
CA PHE A 6 -33.82 12.18 73.41
C PHE A 6 -32.42 11.55 73.32
N THR A 7 -32.26 10.46 74.07
CA THR A 7 -31.10 9.57 74.05
C THR A 7 -31.27 8.56 72.92
N TYR A 8 -30.22 8.28 72.15
CA TYR A 8 -29.90 6.91 71.75
C TYR A 8 -28.38 6.67 71.71
N ARG A 9 -27.99 5.77 72.63
CA ARG A 9 -26.86 4.81 72.65
C ARG A 9 -26.18 4.59 71.27
N ARG A 10 -24.88 4.33 71.13
CA ARG A 10 -23.89 3.68 72.03
C ARG A 10 -22.47 3.81 71.44
N CYS A 11 -21.50 3.99 72.34
CA CYS A 11 -20.12 3.46 72.36
C CYS A 11 -19.20 3.52 71.12
N ALA A 12 -18.14 4.35 71.23
CA ALA A 12 -16.77 4.02 70.82
C ALA A 12 -16.24 2.77 71.60
N PRO A 13 -15.03 2.19 71.37
CA PRO A 13 -13.89 2.61 70.55
C PRO A 13 -13.18 1.45 69.79
N ARG A 14 -12.15 1.76 68.98
CA ARG A 14 -10.75 1.32 69.14
C ARG A 14 -9.96 1.46 67.84
N ALA A 15 -8.69 1.84 68.04
CA ALA A 15 -7.64 2.00 67.05
C ALA A 15 -7.57 0.84 66.05
N ALA A 16 -7.40 1.18 64.78
CA ALA A 16 -6.93 0.24 63.77
C ALA A 16 -5.90 0.97 62.90
N GLN A 17 -4.76 0.33 62.76
CA GLN A 17 -3.56 0.77 62.08
C GLN A 17 -3.86 1.13 60.62
N ILE A 18 -3.28 2.24 60.16
CA ILE A 18 -3.23 2.59 58.74
C ILE A 18 -2.25 1.60 58.09
N LEU A 19 -2.78 0.54 57.48
CA LEU A 19 -2.02 -0.30 56.55
C LEU A 19 -2.02 0.43 55.21
N LEU A 20 -0.87 0.99 54.84
CA LEU A 20 -0.57 1.42 53.48
C LEU A 20 -0.53 0.16 52.59
N LEU A 21 -1.68 -0.20 52.00
CA LEU A 21 -1.71 -1.11 50.88
C LEU A 21 -1.20 -0.34 49.66
N SER A 22 0.10 -0.49 49.41
CA SER A 22 0.69 -0.23 48.10
C SER A 22 -0.05 -1.07 47.07
N VAL A 23 -1.02 -0.47 46.38
CA VAL A 23 -1.51 -1.01 45.12
C VAL A 23 -0.37 -0.79 44.13
N THR A 24 0.57 -1.73 44.11
CA THR A 24 1.40 -1.95 42.94
C THR A 24 0.43 -2.29 41.83
N TRP A 25 0.14 -1.29 41.00
CA TRP A 25 -0.43 -1.52 39.69
C TRP A 25 0.61 -2.36 38.97
N PHE A 26 0.47 -3.68 39.07
CA PHE A 26 1.08 -4.57 38.11
C PHE A 26 0.57 -4.06 36.77
N CYS A 27 1.44 -3.41 36.01
CA CYS A 27 1.34 -3.43 34.57
C CYS A 27 1.33 -4.90 34.19
N SER A 28 0.13 -5.48 34.15
CA SER A 28 -0.13 -6.64 33.32
C SER A 28 0.10 -6.16 31.90
N THR A 29 1.35 -6.22 31.45
CA THR A 29 1.67 -6.55 30.07
C THR A 29 1.19 -7.98 29.84
N GLY A 30 -0.14 -8.16 29.86
CA GLY A 30 -0.79 -9.35 29.37
C GLY A 30 -0.51 -9.37 27.88
N GLY A 31 0.35 -10.29 27.46
CA GLY A 31 0.80 -10.42 26.09
C GLY A 31 -0.37 -10.47 25.12
N LEU A 32 -0.39 -9.50 24.21
CA LEU A 32 -0.85 -9.75 22.85
C LEU A 32 0.32 -10.39 22.09
N ASP A 33 0.64 -11.62 22.46
CA ASP A 33 1.41 -12.54 21.62
C ASP A 33 0.45 -13.65 21.20
N SER A 34 -0.20 -13.46 20.05
CA SER A 34 -0.76 -14.47 19.13
C SER A 34 -1.84 -13.77 18.28
N ILE A 35 -1.62 -13.36 17.04
CA ILE A 35 -0.72 -13.82 16.00
C ILE A 35 0.17 -12.63 15.62
N ALA A 36 1.43 -12.64 16.02
CA ALA A 36 2.40 -11.83 15.29
C ALA A 36 2.38 -12.38 13.86
N HIS A 37 1.71 -11.69 12.94
CA HIS A 37 1.85 -11.92 11.51
C HIS A 37 3.31 -11.63 11.19
N LYS A 38 4.18 -12.64 11.37
CA LYS A 38 5.62 -12.49 11.20
C LYS A 38 5.86 -12.28 9.72
N SER A 39 6.02 -11.04 9.29
CA SER A 39 6.48 -10.76 7.94
C SER A 39 7.84 -11.44 7.69
N PRO A 40 8.12 -11.90 6.46
CA PRO A 40 9.43 -12.43 6.14
C PRO A 40 10.49 -11.35 6.39
N LYS A 41 11.68 -11.74 6.82
CA LYS A 41 12.81 -10.80 7.02
C LYS A 41 13.13 -9.97 5.79
N LEU A 42 12.71 -10.45 4.61
CA LEU A 42 12.90 -9.80 3.32
C LEU A 42 11.88 -8.69 3.03
N ALA A 43 10.80 -8.58 3.81
CA ALA A 43 9.71 -7.63 3.58
C ALA A 43 10.14 -6.15 3.41
N PRO A 44 11.15 -5.65 4.15
CA PRO A 44 11.65 -4.29 3.93
C PRO A 44 12.24 -4.04 2.54
N TYR A 45 12.71 -5.10 1.85
CA TYR A 45 13.49 -5.04 0.62
C TYR A 45 12.67 -5.27 -0.67
N PHE A 46 11.33 -5.37 -0.56
CA PHE A 46 10.48 -5.58 -1.74
C PHE A 46 10.24 -4.31 -2.57
N GLY A 47 10.74 -3.15 -2.13
CA GLY A 47 10.61 -1.87 -2.81
C GLY A 47 9.16 -1.57 -3.21
N THR A 48 8.91 -1.39 -4.52
CA THR A 48 7.56 -1.09 -5.02
C THR A 48 6.54 -2.24 -4.90
N LYS A 49 6.95 -3.41 -4.39
CA LYS A 49 6.11 -4.59 -4.12
C LYS A 49 5.85 -4.83 -2.63
N THR A 50 6.41 -3.98 -1.76
CA THR A 50 6.14 -4.03 -0.33
C THR A 50 4.65 -3.83 -0.07
N ARG A 51 4.08 -4.72 0.75
CA ARG A 51 2.69 -4.64 1.20
C ARG A 51 2.50 -3.41 2.09
N TYR A 52 1.36 -2.72 1.97
CA TYR A 52 1.11 -1.45 2.68
C TYR A 52 1.23 -1.56 4.21
N GLU A 53 0.83 -2.70 4.76
CA GLU A 53 0.94 -3.04 6.18
C GLU A 53 2.38 -3.10 6.70
N GLU A 54 3.37 -3.38 5.85
CA GLU A 54 4.78 -3.43 6.29
C GLU A 54 5.30 -2.03 6.68
N VAL A 55 4.75 -0.99 6.05
CA VAL A 55 5.08 0.41 6.37
C VAL A 55 4.23 0.92 7.54
N ASN A 56 3.04 0.34 7.74
CA ASN A 56 2.10 0.71 8.79
C ASN A 56 1.61 -0.55 9.54
N PRO A 57 2.43 -1.15 10.42
CA PRO A 57 2.16 -2.47 11.00
C PRO A 57 0.87 -2.58 11.81
N PHE A 58 0.41 -1.47 12.40
CA PHE A 58 -0.85 -1.41 13.15
C PHE A 58 -2.08 -1.77 12.30
N LEU A 59 -1.98 -1.66 10.97
CA LEU A 59 -3.05 -2.02 10.04
C LEU A 59 -3.30 -3.53 9.94
N LEU A 60 -2.33 -4.37 10.34
CA LEU A 60 -2.53 -5.81 10.42
C LEU A 60 -3.56 -6.17 11.51
N ALA A 61 -3.56 -5.44 12.62
CA ALA A 61 -4.51 -5.64 13.71
C ALA A 61 -5.85 -4.95 13.43
N ASN A 62 -5.81 -3.74 12.87
CA ASN A 62 -7.01 -3.00 12.51
C ASN A 62 -6.79 -2.18 11.23
N PRO A 63 -7.29 -2.63 10.07
CA PRO A 63 -7.04 -1.97 8.79
C PRO A 63 -7.74 -0.60 8.66
N LEU A 64 -8.73 -0.33 9.53
CA LEU A 64 -9.45 0.95 9.59
C LEU A 64 -8.84 1.91 10.62
N MET A 65 -7.79 1.49 11.33
CA MET A 65 -7.18 2.31 12.37
C MET A 65 -6.66 3.62 11.80
N VAL A 66 -7.09 4.71 12.43
CA VAL A 66 -6.59 6.06 12.18
C VAL A 66 -5.69 6.45 13.35
N THR A 67 -4.39 6.45 13.10
CA THR A 67 -3.44 7.04 14.03
C THR A 67 -3.44 8.54 13.81
N ARG A 68 -4.31 9.27 14.53
CA ARG A 68 -4.13 10.72 14.65
C ARG A 68 -2.80 10.93 15.35
N LYS A 69 -1.74 11.27 14.63
CA LYS A 69 -0.70 12.08 15.26
C LYS A 69 -1.42 13.35 15.70
N ASN A 70 -1.42 13.64 17.00
CA ASN A 70 -1.95 14.89 17.55
C ASN A 70 -1.33 16.13 16.88
N ASP A 71 -0.27 15.96 16.11
CA ASP A 71 0.47 16.98 15.38
C ASP A 71 -0.06 17.30 13.97
N LEU A 72 -0.98 16.50 13.40
CA LEU A 72 -1.38 16.70 11.98
C LEU A 72 -2.17 18.01 11.76
N LEU A 73 -2.98 18.42 12.73
CA LEU A 73 -3.65 19.71 12.75
C LEU A 73 -3.83 20.14 14.21
N PRO A 74 -3.28 21.29 14.63
CA PRO A 74 -3.70 21.92 15.88
C PRO A 74 -5.22 22.08 15.88
N ASN A 75 -5.87 21.95 17.04
CA ASN A 75 -7.33 22.10 17.19
C ASN A 75 -7.90 23.45 16.69
N THR A 76 -7.05 24.38 16.29
CA THR A 76 -7.37 25.70 15.74
C THR A 76 -7.49 25.74 14.22
N CYS A 77 -7.10 24.68 13.50
CA CYS A 77 -7.14 24.64 12.03
C CYS A 77 -8.35 23.85 11.53
N THR A 78 -9.03 24.39 10.51
CA THR A 78 -10.10 23.67 9.78
C THR A 78 -9.58 23.31 8.39
N PRO A 79 -9.62 22.03 7.98
CA PRO A 79 -9.18 21.63 6.65
C PRO A 79 -10.12 22.21 5.58
N LEU A 80 -9.56 22.83 4.55
CA LEU A 80 -10.31 23.42 3.43
C LEU A 80 -10.49 22.43 2.27
N GLN A 81 -9.41 21.75 1.91
CA GLN A 81 -9.35 20.82 0.79
C GLN A 81 -8.31 19.72 1.06
N ILE A 82 -8.53 18.56 0.47
CA ILE A 82 -7.51 17.51 0.32
C ILE A 82 -7.30 17.22 -1.17
N VAL A 83 -6.02 17.18 -1.59
CA VAL A 83 -5.60 16.77 -2.93
C VAL A 83 -4.65 15.60 -2.78
N SER A 84 -5.04 14.43 -3.29
CA SER A 84 -4.33 13.17 -3.08
C SER A 84 -3.89 12.54 -4.40
N VAL A 85 -2.63 12.13 -4.47
CA VAL A 85 -2.10 11.26 -5.53
C VAL A 85 -1.91 9.86 -4.94
N ILE A 86 -2.67 8.90 -5.44
CA ILE A 86 -2.83 7.57 -4.85
C ILE A 86 -2.39 6.52 -5.87
N ARG A 87 -1.52 5.61 -5.44
CA ARG A 87 -1.16 4.45 -6.23
C ARG A 87 -2.26 3.40 -6.15
N HIS A 88 -2.48 2.64 -7.22
CA HIS A 88 -3.39 1.49 -7.19
C HIS A 88 -3.10 0.52 -6.03
N GLY A 89 -4.10 -0.28 -5.67
CA GLY A 89 -3.99 -1.30 -4.62
C GLY A 89 -3.11 -2.49 -5.03
N THR A 90 -2.99 -3.46 -4.11
CA THR A 90 -2.32 -4.73 -4.37
C THR A 90 -2.87 -5.42 -5.63
N ARG A 91 -1.99 -6.00 -6.44
CA ARG A 91 -2.33 -6.57 -7.75
C ARG A 91 -1.58 -7.87 -8.03
N TYR A 92 -2.07 -8.62 -9.02
CA TYR A 92 -1.35 -9.76 -9.57
C TYR A 92 -0.02 -9.35 -10.24
N PRO A 93 0.90 -10.29 -10.50
CA PRO A 93 2.04 -10.05 -11.38
C PRO A 93 1.58 -9.64 -12.79
N THR A 94 2.39 -8.86 -13.51
CA THR A 94 2.11 -8.56 -14.93
C THR A 94 2.36 -9.78 -15.81
N LYS A 95 1.76 -9.87 -16.99
CA LYS A 95 1.95 -10.98 -17.93
C LYS A 95 3.42 -11.33 -18.19
N GLU A 96 4.28 -10.32 -18.35
CA GLU A 96 5.73 -10.53 -18.54
C GLU A 96 6.43 -11.12 -17.30
N GLN A 97 5.95 -10.81 -16.10
CA GLN A 97 6.43 -11.44 -14.86
C GLN A 97 5.92 -12.88 -14.76
N ILE A 98 4.66 -13.13 -15.13
CA ILE A 98 4.07 -14.48 -15.14
C ILE A 98 4.83 -15.40 -16.08
N LYS A 99 5.14 -14.96 -17.32
CA LYS A 99 5.94 -15.75 -18.27
C LYS A 99 7.32 -16.12 -17.71
N LYS A 100 8.01 -15.16 -17.09
CA LYS A 100 9.31 -15.40 -16.43
C LYS A 100 9.18 -16.36 -15.25
N LEU A 101 8.11 -16.23 -14.46
CA LEU A 101 7.83 -17.14 -13.35
C LEU A 101 7.56 -18.55 -13.84
N LYS A 102 6.76 -18.72 -14.93
CA LYS A 102 6.53 -20.02 -15.57
C LYS A 102 7.85 -20.65 -16.03
N LYS A 103 8.77 -19.87 -16.60
CA LYS A 103 10.12 -20.35 -16.98
C LYS A 103 10.92 -20.78 -15.74
N MET A 104 11.02 -19.93 -14.72
CA MET A 104 11.77 -20.24 -13.49
C MET A 104 11.21 -21.50 -12.79
N TYR A 105 9.89 -21.59 -12.66
CA TYR A 105 9.21 -22.74 -12.10
C TYR A 105 9.47 -24.02 -12.92
N GLY A 106 9.46 -23.92 -14.25
CA GLY A 106 9.82 -25.03 -15.13
C GLY A 106 11.25 -25.56 -14.93
N LEU A 107 12.20 -24.68 -14.58
CA LEU A 107 13.57 -25.09 -14.20
C LEU A 107 13.58 -25.81 -12.85
N ILE A 108 12.88 -25.26 -11.86
CA ILE A 108 12.76 -25.88 -10.52
C ILE A 108 12.12 -27.27 -10.61
N LYS A 109 11.09 -27.45 -11.44
CA LYS A 109 10.45 -28.77 -11.68
C LYS A 109 11.39 -29.82 -12.26
N LYS A 110 12.44 -29.41 -12.97
CA LYS A 110 13.47 -30.29 -13.56
C LYS A 110 14.70 -30.44 -12.67
N SER A 111 14.81 -29.67 -11.59
CA SER A 111 15.92 -29.77 -10.64
C SER A 111 16.05 -31.20 -10.08
N THR A 112 17.29 -31.67 -9.97
CA THR A 112 17.64 -32.95 -9.35
C THR A 112 17.96 -32.81 -7.85
N SER A 113 17.82 -31.61 -7.28
CA SER A 113 18.08 -31.38 -5.86
C SER A 113 17.07 -32.12 -5.00
N ASN A 114 17.56 -32.85 -3.99
CA ASN A 114 16.73 -33.56 -3.03
C ASN A 114 16.44 -32.75 -1.75
N SER A 115 16.81 -31.47 -1.73
CA SER A 115 16.55 -30.61 -0.58
C SER A 115 15.05 -30.40 -0.36
N ASP A 116 14.65 -30.27 0.91
CA ASP A 116 13.24 -30.09 1.26
C ASP A 116 12.65 -28.80 0.68
N LEU A 117 13.46 -27.73 0.61
CA LEU A 117 13.08 -26.48 -0.04
C LEU A 117 12.73 -26.68 -1.52
N VAL A 118 13.55 -27.42 -2.27
CA VAL A 118 13.29 -27.68 -3.69
C VAL A 118 12.06 -28.55 -3.87
N LYS A 119 11.87 -29.60 -3.05
CA LYS A 119 10.64 -30.43 -3.09
C LYS A 119 9.39 -29.60 -2.82
N GLU A 120 9.46 -28.70 -1.84
CA GLU A 120 8.37 -27.78 -1.53
C GLU A 120 8.07 -26.85 -2.71
N LEU A 121 9.09 -26.21 -3.30
CA LEU A 121 8.92 -25.38 -4.50
C LEU A 121 8.41 -26.18 -5.70
N GLN A 122 8.80 -27.45 -5.86
CA GLN A 122 8.28 -28.33 -6.92
C GLN A 122 6.82 -28.71 -6.71
N SER A 123 6.34 -28.69 -5.47
CA SER A 123 4.95 -28.93 -5.08
C SER A 123 4.10 -27.65 -5.08
N TRP A 124 4.72 -26.47 -5.07
CA TRP A 124 4.03 -25.20 -5.17
C TRP A 124 3.21 -25.13 -6.45
N ASN A 125 1.98 -24.63 -6.37
CA ASN A 125 1.07 -24.58 -7.51
C ASN A 125 1.29 -23.31 -8.33
N MET A 126 1.55 -23.43 -9.63
CA MET A 126 1.62 -22.29 -10.54
C MET A 126 0.22 -21.85 -10.96
N TRP A 127 -0.47 -21.13 -10.08
CA TRP A 127 -1.85 -20.69 -10.27
C TRP A 127 -1.99 -19.37 -11.04
N TYR A 128 -0.87 -18.69 -11.33
CA TYR A 128 -0.89 -17.44 -12.09
C TYR A 128 -1.12 -17.67 -13.57
N GLU A 129 -2.17 -17.04 -14.09
CA GLU A 129 -2.54 -17.10 -15.50
C GLU A 129 -2.29 -15.80 -16.25
N ASP A 130 -2.03 -15.91 -17.55
CA ASP A 130 -1.65 -14.76 -18.39
C ASP A 130 -2.70 -13.66 -18.43
N TRP A 131 -3.99 -14.00 -18.26
CA TRP A 131 -5.10 -13.04 -18.25
C TRP A 131 -5.13 -12.17 -16.98
N MET A 132 -4.48 -12.63 -15.89
CA MET A 132 -4.42 -11.87 -14.65
C MET A 132 -3.62 -10.58 -14.79
N ASP A 133 -2.73 -10.46 -15.77
CA ASP A 133 -1.89 -9.29 -16.17
C ASP A 133 -1.99 -8.01 -15.32
N GLY A 134 -1.54 -8.08 -14.06
CA GLY A 134 -1.54 -6.95 -13.15
C GLY A 134 -2.92 -6.44 -12.71
N GLN A 135 -4.00 -7.21 -12.90
CA GLN A 135 -5.33 -6.90 -12.40
C GLN A 135 -5.30 -6.75 -10.88
N LEU A 136 -6.20 -5.91 -10.37
CA LEU A 136 -6.34 -5.69 -8.93
C LEU A 136 -6.76 -7.01 -8.27
N VAL A 137 -6.13 -7.37 -7.15
CA VAL A 137 -6.57 -8.53 -6.37
C VAL A 137 -7.59 -8.09 -5.32
N LYS A 138 -8.29 -9.05 -4.71
CA LYS A 138 -9.26 -8.74 -3.64
C LYS A 138 -8.63 -7.92 -2.52
N LYS A 139 -7.41 -8.26 -2.10
CA LYS A 139 -6.65 -7.47 -1.12
C LYS A 139 -6.48 -6.01 -1.57
N GLY A 140 -6.23 -5.76 -2.85
CA GLY A 140 -6.08 -4.42 -3.41
C GLY A 140 -7.37 -3.60 -3.43
N GLU A 141 -8.53 -4.24 -3.60
CA GLU A 141 -9.82 -3.58 -3.39
C GLU A 141 -9.96 -3.15 -1.92
N GLU A 142 -9.65 -4.05 -0.98
CA GLU A 142 -9.73 -3.76 0.45
C GLU A 142 -8.71 -2.69 0.87
N ASP A 143 -7.51 -2.65 0.29
CA ASP A 143 -6.53 -1.58 0.50
C ASP A 143 -7.17 -0.20 0.23
N MET A 144 -7.91 -0.09 -0.88
CA MET A 144 -8.52 1.16 -1.32
C MET A 144 -9.77 1.52 -0.52
N LYS A 145 -10.62 0.54 -0.17
CA LYS A 145 -11.77 0.78 0.71
C LYS A 145 -11.33 1.26 2.10
N ASN A 146 -10.32 0.60 2.66
CA ASN A 146 -9.76 0.95 3.96
C ASN A 146 -9.03 2.30 3.93
N LEU A 147 -8.37 2.64 2.81
CA LEU A 147 -7.80 3.97 2.62
C LEU A 147 -8.89 5.07 2.59
N ALA A 148 -9.99 4.85 1.87
CA ALA A 148 -11.11 5.77 1.82
C ALA A 148 -11.68 6.04 3.21
N PHE A 149 -11.96 4.98 3.97
CA PHE A 149 -12.46 5.10 5.35
C PHE A 149 -11.51 5.90 6.24
N ARG A 150 -10.21 5.63 6.16
CA ARG A 150 -9.20 6.33 7.00
C ARG A 150 -9.07 7.80 6.64
N LEU A 151 -9.00 8.14 5.35
CA LEU A 151 -8.95 9.55 4.92
C LEU A 151 -10.21 10.31 5.32
N ALA A 152 -11.38 9.71 5.15
CA ALA A 152 -12.64 10.33 5.55
C ALA A 152 -12.76 10.50 7.07
N SER A 153 -12.28 9.52 7.85
CA SER A 153 -12.20 9.59 9.31
C SER A 153 -11.20 10.63 9.82
N LEU A 154 -10.14 10.91 9.07
CA LEU A 154 -9.17 11.98 9.37
C LEU A 154 -9.74 13.37 9.07
N PHE A 155 -10.51 13.52 7.99
CA PHE A 155 -11.03 14.80 7.53
C PHE A 155 -12.56 14.78 7.39
N PRO A 156 -13.33 14.50 8.46
CA PRO A 156 -14.77 14.27 8.38
C PRO A 156 -15.54 15.48 7.82
N SER A 157 -15.05 16.70 8.03
CA SER A 157 -15.68 17.90 7.47
C SER A 157 -15.55 17.99 5.95
N LEU A 158 -14.57 17.32 5.32
CA LEU A 158 -14.39 17.28 3.87
C LEU A 158 -15.21 16.17 3.22
N PHE A 159 -15.36 15.02 3.89
CA PHE A 159 -16.02 13.83 3.36
C PHE A 159 -17.45 13.69 3.90
N THR A 160 -18.37 14.53 3.41
CA THR A 160 -19.79 14.48 3.81
C THR A 160 -20.67 13.93 2.70
N LEU A 161 -21.82 13.37 3.08
CA LEU A 161 -22.83 12.92 2.13
C LEU A 161 -23.28 14.04 1.18
N ASP A 162 -23.52 15.23 1.72
CA ASP A 162 -23.92 16.42 0.95
C ASP A 162 -22.91 16.77 -0.15
N LYS A 163 -21.62 16.74 0.16
CA LYS A 163 -20.55 17.04 -0.81
C LYS A 163 -20.44 15.97 -1.90
N LEU A 164 -20.66 14.70 -1.54
CA LEU A 164 -20.66 13.61 -2.51
C LEU A 164 -21.85 13.75 -3.47
N GLN A 165 -23.06 14.00 -2.95
CA GLN A 165 -24.28 14.16 -3.75
C GLN A 165 -24.27 15.39 -4.65
N LYS A 166 -23.56 16.46 -4.26
CA LYS A 166 -23.41 17.70 -5.05
C LYS A 166 -22.23 17.67 -6.04
N CYS A 167 -21.60 16.53 -6.26
CA CYS A 167 -20.42 16.39 -7.12
C CYS A 167 -19.24 17.28 -6.72
N GLN A 168 -19.07 17.55 -5.42
CA GLN A 168 -17.97 18.36 -4.90
C GLN A 168 -16.72 17.52 -4.55
N MET A 169 -16.77 16.21 -4.85
CA MET A 169 -15.62 15.31 -4.75
C MET A 169 -15.20 14.88 -6.15
N SER A 170 -13.93 15.07 -6.48
CA SER A 170 -13.35 14.70 -7.76
C SER A 170 -12.59 13.38 -7.63
N PHE A 171 -12.91 12.42 -8.50
CA PHE A 171 -12.21 11.15 -8.63
C PHE A 171 -11.64 11.03 -10.03
N VAL A 172 -10.31 11.10 -10.14
CA VAL A 172 -9.58 11.03 -11.42
C VAL A 172 -8.70 9.79 -11.42
N THR A 173 -8.61 9.10 -12.55
CA THR A 173 -7.83 7.87 -12.65
C THR A 173 -7.12 7.74 -13.99
N SER A 174 -6.02 6.98 -14.03
CA SER A 174 -5.45 6.53 -15.31
C SER A 174 -6.30 5.43 -15.94
N SER A 175 -6.15 5.21 -17.25
CA SER A 175 -6.85 4.17 -18.01
C SER A 175 -6.46 2.74 -17.66
N LYS A 176 -5.46 2.51 -16.81
CA LYS A 176 -5.09 1.13 -16.45
C LYS A 176 -6.16 0.52 -15.55
N HIS A 177 -6.64 -0.67 -15.92
CA HIS A 177 -7.68 -1.42 -15.22
C HIS A 177 -7.55 -1.37 -13.69
N ARG A 178 -6.38 -1.72 -13.15
CA ARG A 178 -6.09 -1.69 -11.72
C ARG A 178 -6.22 -0.33 -11.06
N CYS A 179 -5.99 0.78 -11.78
CA CYS A 179 -6.21 2.13 -11.27
C CYS A 179 -7.70 2.47 -11.28
N VAL A 180 -8.41 2.12 -12.35
CA VAL A 180 -9.87 2.27 -12.44
C VAL A 180 -10.55 1.49 -11.31
N ASP A 181 -10.21 0.21 -11.16
CA ASP A 181 -10.77 -0.68 -10.14
C ASP A 181 -10.41 -0.21 -8.73
N SER A 182 -9.19 0.30 -8.53
CA SER A 182 -8.79 0.91 -7.26
C SER A 182 -9.63 2.14 -6.93
N THR A 183 -9.92 2.96 -7.95
CA THR A 183 -10.74 4.18 -7.78
C THR A 183 -12.18 3.80 -7.43
N LYS A 184 -12.75 2.82 -8.13
CA LYS A 184 -14.08 2.28 -7.82
C LYS A 184 -14.13 1.69 -6.40
N ALA A 185 -13.13 0.91 -6.01
CA ALA A 185 -13.04 0.36 -4.66
C ALA A 185 -12.93 1.46 -3.58
N PHE A 186 -12.17 2.53 -3.85
CA PHE A 186 -12.12 3.69 -2.95
C PHE A 186 -13.49 4.37 -2.82
N ILE A 187 -14.16 4.66 -3.93
CA ILE A 187 -15.50 5.27 -3.95
C ILE A 187 -16.50 4.39 -3.21
N HIS A 188 -16.47 3.08 -3.45
CA HIS A 188 -17.30 2.11 -2.74
C HIS A 188 -17.04 2.14 -1.22
N GLY A 189 -15.78 2.13 -0.79
CA GLY A 189 -15.44 2.22 0.64
C GLY A 189 -15.90 3.53 1.28
N LEU A 190 -15.78 4.65 0.55
CA LEU A 190 -16.30 5.93 1.01
C LEU A 190 -17.83 5.91 1.14
N ALA A 191 -18.55 5.50 0.10
CA ALA A 191 -20.00 5.55 0.04
C ALA A 191 -20.66 4.57 1.03
N HIS A 192 -20.22 3.32 1.05
CA HIS A 192 -20.93 2.26 1.75
C HIS A 192 -20.33 1.95 3.13
N THR A 193 -19.01 2.07 3.28
CA THR A 193 -18.35 1.76 4.56
C THR A 193 -18.29 2.98 5.46
N TYR A 194 -17.94 4.15 4.94
CA TYR A 194 -17.81 5.37 5.75
C TYR A 194 -19.13 6.16 5.85
N LEU A 195 -19.75 6.50 4.72
CA LEU A 195 -21.02 7.25 4.67
C LEU A 195 -22.26 6.39 4.92
N GLN A 196 -22.10 5.07 5.03
CA GLN A 196 -23.16 4.10 5.36
C GLN A 196 -24.36 4.13 4.39
N LEU A 197 -24.11 4.42 3.12
CA LEU A 197 -25.16 4.36 2.10
C LEU A 197 -25.52 2.90 1.80
N PRO A 198 -26.80 2.59 1.54
CA PRO A 198 -27.23 1.25 1.15
C PRO A 198 -26.40 0.74 -0.04
N ILE A 199 -26.00 -0.53 0.02
CA ILE A 199 -25.33 -1.20 -1.10
C ILE A 199 -26.44 -1.62 -2.08
N PRO A 200 -26.39 -1.21 -3.36
CA PRO A 200 -27.34 -1.65 -4.37
C PRO A 200 -27.31 -3.18 -4.49
N THR A 201 -28.48 -3.79 -4.71
CA THR A 201 -28.56 -5.21 -5.10
C THR A 201 -28.08 -5.41 -6.54
N GLU A 202 -27.73 -6.64 -6.95
CA GLU A 202 -27.20 -6.92 -8.31
C GLU A 202 -28.14 -6.47 -9.44
N ASP A 203 -29.46 -6.38 -9.16
CA ASP A 203 -30.48 -5.94 -10.09
C ASP A 203 -30.73 -4.41 -10.06
N GLU A 204 -30.16 -3.70 -9.09
CA GLU A 204 -30.27 -2.25 -8.96
C GLU A 204 -29.07 -1.57 -9.63
N LEU A 205 -29.35 -0.75 -10.65
CA LEU A 205 -28.33 0.13 -11.20
C LEU A 205 -27.90 1.11 -10.10
N GLU A 206 -26.59 1.21 -9.87
CA GLU A 206 -26.00 2.24 -9.02
C GLU A 206 -26.09 3.60 -9.74
N ASP A 207 -27.31 4.16 -9.83
CA ASP A 207 -27.56 5.48 -10.41
C ASP A 207 -27.39 6.55 -9.32
N VAL A 208 -26.18 6.60 -8.75
CA VAL A 208 -25.82 7.67 -7.82
C VAL A 208 -24.87 8.63 -8.51
N PRO A 209 -25.25 9.90 -8.69
CA PRO A 209 -24.41 10.86 -9.38
C PRO A 209 -23.06 11.02 -8.66
N CYS A 210 -22.05 11.45 -9.42
CA CYS A 210 -20.73 11.83 -8.92
C CYS A 210 -19.84 10.68 -8.40
N ARG A 211 -20.15 9.42 -8.74
CA ARG A 211 -19.36 8.23 -8.39
C ARG A 211 -18.58 7.61 -9.53
N ASP A 212 -18.80 8.06 -10.76
CA ASP A 212 -18.01 7.59 -11.89
C ASP A 212 -16.64 8.29 -11.92
N PRO A 213 -15.53 7.52 -11.94
CA PRO A 213 -14.21 8.10 -12.02
C PRO A 213 -13.94 8.66 -13.41
N LEU A 214 -13.36 9.86 -13.46
CA LEU A 214 -12.90 10.48 -14.70
C LEU A 214 -11.56 9.87 -15.12
N VAL A 215 -11.52 9.20 -16.27
CA VAL A 215 -10.27 8.71 -16.85
C VAL A 215 -9.51 9.87 -17.50
N ASN A 216 -8.29 10.14 -17.05
CA ASN A 216 -7.43 11.21 -17.59
C ASN A 216 -5.95 10.79 -17.59
N ASP A 217 -5.49 10.25 -18.71
CA ASP A 217 -4.10 9.81 -18.87
C ASP A 217 -3.11 10.96 -19.07
N THR A 218 -3.54 12.08 -19.65
CA THR A 218 -2.67 13.26 -19.75
C THR A 218 -2.25 13.77 -18.36
N LEU A 219 -3.11 13.58 -17.36
CA LEU A 219 -2.82 13.93 -15.96
C LEU A 219 -2.19 12.78 -15.18
N MET A 220 -2.72 11.56 -15.28
CA MET A 220 -2.31 10.42 -14.42
C MET A 220 -1.27 9.48 -15.05
N ARG A 221 -0.99 9.67 -16.34
CA ARG A 221 0.10 9.04 -17.10
C ARG A 221 0.88 10.10 -17.88
N PHE A 222 1.06 11.29 -17.30
CA PHE A 222 1.73 12.43 -17.91
C PHE A 222 3.05 12.08 -18.64
N PHE A 223 3.77 11.07 -18.15
CA PHE A 223 5.02 10.60 -18.72
C PHE A 223 4.84 9.96 -20.11
N ASP A 224 3.78 9.19 -20.33
CA ASP A 224 3.49 8.57 -21.63
C ASP A 224 3.08 9.61 -22.68
N HIS A 225 2.59 10.78 -22.23
CA HIS A 225 2.17 11.88 -23.09
C HIS A 225 3.26 12.96 -23.25
N CYS A 226 4.43 12.78 -22.62
CA CYS A 226 5.56 13.68 -22.77
C CYS A 226 6.47 13.15 -23.87
N GLU A 227 6.35 13.68 -25.08
CA GLU A 227 7.11 13.23 -26.27
C GLU A 227 8.63 13.17 -26.02
N LYS A 228 9.17 14.18 -25.33
CA LYS A 228 10.59 14.22 -24.96
C LYS A 228 10.97 13.12 -23.97
N PHE A 229 10.10 12.79 -23.02
CA PHE A 229 10.34 11.68 -22.09
C PHE A 229 10.33 10.34 -22.84
N VAL A 230 9.32 10.13 -23.70
CA VAL A 230 9.19 8.91 -24.50
C VAL A 230 10.43 8.70 -25.36
N ALA A 231 10.83 9.71 -26.13
CA ALA A 231 11.99 9.61 -27.03
C ALA A 231 13.33 9.45 -26.29
N GLN A 232 13.52 10.13 -25.14
CA GLN A 232 14.82 10.14 -24.46
C GLN A 232 15.00 9.00 -23.45
N VAL A 233 13.91 8.40 -22.96
CA VAL A 233 13.94 7.44 -21.84
C VAL A 233 13.19 6.15 -22.14
N GLU A 234 11.95 6.18 -22.62
CA GLU A 234 11.18 4.93 -22.85
C GLU A 234 11.68 4.17 -24.07
N ASP A 235 11.85 4.86 -25.19
CA ASP A 235 12.24 4.28 -26.48
C ASP A 235 13.76 4.33 -26.71
N ASN A 236 14.52 4.80 -25.72
CA ASN A 236 15.98 4.88 -25.80
C ASN A 236 16.62 3.65 -25.13
N ASP A 237 17.17 2.76 -25.96
CA ASP A 237 17.82 1.53 -25.50
C ASP A 237 19.02 1.76 -24.57
N THR A 238 19.65 2.93 -24.64
CA THR A 238 20.78 3.28 -23.78
C THR A 238 20.35 3.89 -22.44
N ALA A 239 19.07 4.27 -22.29
CA ALA A 239 18.61 5.00 -21.11
C ALA A 239 18.75 4.18 -19.81
N MET A 240 18.77 2.86 -19.94
CA MET A 240 18.87 1.90 -18.83
C MET A 240 20.24 1.22 -18.76
N HIS A 241 21.28 1.78 -19.39
CA HIS A 241 22.62 1.16 -19.49
C HIS A 241 23.20 0.71 -18.14
N GLU A 242 23.11 1.55 -17.11
CA GLU A 242 23.63 1.20 -15.78
C GLU A 242 22.84 0.06 -15.12
N LEU A 243 21.55 -0.08 -15.43
CA LEU A 243 20.77 -1.24 -14.99
C LEU A 243 21.26 -2.52 -15.66
N GLU A 244 21.49 -2.50 -16.98
CA GLU A 244 21.98 -3.68 -17.71
C GLU A 244 23.39 -4.07 -17.24
N LYS A 245 24.29 -3.11 -17.04
CA LYS A 245 25.59 -3.35 -16.40
C LYS A 245 25.46 -4.00 -15.03
N PHE A 246 24.55 -3.52 -14.19
CA PHE A 246 24.37 -4.07 -12.84
C PHE A 246 23.81 -5.49 -12.86
N LYS A 247 22.90 -5.82 -13.78
CA LYS A 247 22.41 -7.20 -13.98
C LYS A 247 23.54 -8.19 -14.27
N GLU A 248 24.56 -7.72 -14.99
CA GLU A 248 25.76 -8.49 -15.31
C GLU A 248 26.88 -8.26 -14.29
N GLY A 249 26.68 -7.45 -13.25
CA GLY A 249 27.69 -7.09 -12.26
C GLY A 249 28.03 -8.23 -11.28
N PRO A 250 29.15 -8.11 -10.55
CA PRO A 250 29.59 -9.15 -9.61
C PRO A 250 28.58 -9.43 -8.50
N GLU A 251 27.83 -8.42 -8.04
CA GLU A 251 26.80 -8.56 -7.01
C GLU A 251 25.65 -9.45 -7.50
N MET A 252 25.14 -9.19 -8.71
CA MET A 252 24.07 -10.00 -9.30
C MET A 252 24.55 -11.39 -9.69
N ARG A 253 25.78 -11.53 -10.21
CA ARG A 253 26.36 -12.85 -10.49
C ARG A 253 26.48 -13.70 -9.22
N ARG A 254 26.90 -13.11 -8.10
CA ARG A 254 26.95 -13.82 -6.81
C ARG A 254 25.57 -14.35 -6.41
N VAL A 255 24.52 -13.53 -6.53
CA VAL A 255 23.15 -13.98 -6.24
C VAL A 255 22.74 -15.10 -7.21
N MET A 256 22.98 -14.95 -8.52
CA MET A 256 22.63 -15.97 -9.51
C MET A 256 23.34 -17.30 -9.26
N HIS A 257 24.65 -17.28 -8.97
CA HIS A 257 25.43 -18.46 -8.63
C HIS A 257 24.86 -19.18 -7.40
N LYS A 258 24.58 -18.44 -6.32
CA LYS A 258 24.00 -18.99 -5.10
C LYS A 258 22.64 -19.65 -5.34
N ILE A 259 21.77 -19.00 -6.11
CA ILE A 259 20.45 -19.55 -6.48
C ILE A 259 20.61 -20.79 -7.38
N ALA A 260 21.55 -20.77 -8.33
CA ALA A 260 21.87 -21.91 -9.19
C ALA A 260 22.29 -23.14 -8.37
N GLU A 261 23.20 -22.97 -7.41
CA GLU A 261 23.67 -24.03 -6.52
C GLU A 261 22.53 -24.58 -5.64
N LEU A 262 21.80 -23.68 -4.96
CA LEU A 262 20.70 -24.04 -4.05
C LEU A 262 19.63 -24.87 -4.76
N LEU A 263 19.28 -24.46 -5.98
CA LEU A 263 18.28 -25.12 -6.80
C LEU A 263 18.85 -26.25 -7.66
N SER A 264 20.17 -26.47 -7.68
CA SER A 264 20.84 -27.40 -8.60
C SER A 264 20.40 -27.21 -10.07
N ILE A 265 20.37 -25.95 -10.52
CA ILE A 265 20.06 -25.54 -11.90
C ILE A 265 21.35 -25.04 -12.55
N PRO A 266 21.66 -25.36 -13.82
CA PRO A 266 22.82 -24.81 -14.50
C PRO A 266 22.78 -23.27 -14.52
N GLU A 267 23.87 -22.61 -14.14
CA GLU A 267 23.93 -21.15 -14.03
C GLU A 267 23.56 -20.44 -15.34
N GLY A 268 23.95 -21.00 -16.49
CA GLY A 268 23.59 -20.48 -17.82
C GLY A 268 22.10 -20.50 -18.17
N GLU A 269 21.26 -21.20 -17.41
CA GLU A 269 19.81 -21.17 -17.57
C GLU A 269 19.13 -20.06 -16.76
N LEU A 270 19.86 -19.44 -15.82
CA LEU A 270 19.40 -18.32 -15.02
C LEU A 270 19.81 -16.97 -15.64
N ASN A 271 19.04 -15.94 -15.29
CA ASN A 271 19.42 -14.55 -15.52
C ASN A 271 18.79 -13.68 -14.43
N ALA A 272 19.27 -12.43 -14.34
CA ALA A 272 18.80 -11.46 -13.35
C ALA A 272 17.26 -11.29 -13.36
N GLY A 273 16.62 -11.39 -14.53
CA GLY A 273 15.17 -11.26 -14.67
C GLY A 273 14.39 -12.44 -14.08
N LEU A 274 14.89 -13.67 -14.20
CA LEU A 274 14.28 -14.85 -13.58
C LEU A 274 14.45 -14.82 -12.06
N VAL A 275 15.66 -14.50 -11.58
CA VAL A 275 15.95 -14.39 -10.15
C VAL A 275 15.13 -13.26 -9.51
N GLN A 276 15.03 -12.10 -10.15
CA GLN A 276 14.19 -10.99 -9.66
C GLN A 276 12.71 -11.38 -9.61
N VAL A 277 12.20 -12.14 -10.57
CA VAL A 277 10.81 -12.62 -10.52
C VAL A 277 10.60 -13.62 -9.39
N ALA A 278 11.53 -14.55 -9.15
CA ALA A 278 11.47 -15.44 -7.99
C ALA A 278 11.42 -14.66 -6.66
N PHE A 279 12.21 -13.59 -6.54
CA PHE A 279 12.18 -12.69 -5.39
C PHE A 279 10.85 -11.93 -5.26
N PHE A 280 10.31 -11.41 -6.37
CA PHE A 280 8.98 -10.80 -6.34
C PHE A 280 7.87 -11.80 -6.03
N THR A 281 8.00 -13.09 -6.39
CA THR A 281 7.03 -14.11 -6.00
C THR A 281 6.90 -14.22 -4.49
N CYS A 282 8.01 -14.12 -3.73
CA CYS A 282 7.93 -14.00 -2.27
C CYS A 282 7.03 -12.82 -1.82
N SER A 283 7.21 -11.63 -2.43
CA SER A 283 6.37 -10.46 -2.12
C SER A 283 4.90 -10.66 -2.50
N PHE A 284 4.62 -11.35 -3.63
CA PHE A 284 3.26 -11.61 -4.08
C PHE A 284 2.56 -12.62 -3.19
N GLU A 285 3.24 -13.69 -2.76
CA GLU A 285 2.68 -14.67 -1.82
C GLU A 285 2.34 -14.01 -0.47
N LEU A 286 3.20 -13.11 0.02
CA LEU A 286 2.90 -12.32 1.22
C LEU A 286 1.71 -11.37 1.01
N ALA A 287 1.69 -10.61 -0.09
CA ALA A 287 0.71 -9.56 -0.30
C ALA A 287 -0.67 -10.11 -0.69
N ILE A 288 -0.71 -11.21 -1.46
CA ILE A 288 -1.95 -11.77 -2.02
C ILE A 288 -2.49 -12.91 -1.13
N ASN A 289 -1.61 -13.81 -0.69
CA ASN A 289 -2.02 -15.02 0.06
C ASN A 289 -1.80 -14.89 1.57
N ASN A 290 -1.23 -13.77 2.04
CA ASN A 290 -0.79 -13.58 3.43
C ASN A 290 0.19 -14.67 3.91
N ASP A 291 0.96 -15.27 2.99
CA ASP A 291 1.92 -16.31 3.30
C ASP A 291 3.29 -15.70 3.66
N ALA A 292 3.54 -15.62 4.96
CA ALA A 292 4.79 -15.15 5.53
C ALA A 292 5.97 -16.12 5.39
N ASN A 293 5.71 -17.41 5.18
CA ASN A 293 6.71 -18.48 5.22
C ASN A 293 6.93 -19.13 3.83
N SER A 294 6.49 -18.45 2.77
CA SER A 294 6.59 -18.92 1.40
C SER A 294 7.98 -19.47 1.08
N ALA A 295 8.02 -20.64 0.44
CA ALA A 295 9.26 -21.25 -0.02
C ALA A 295 10.06 -20.33 -0.96
N TRP A 296 9.38 -19.47 -1.71
CA TRP A 296 10.03 -18.46 -2.56
C TRP A 296 10.86 -17.44 -1.76
N CYS A 297 10.44 -17.12 -0.53
CA CYS A 297 11.20 -16.24 0.36
C CYS A 297 12.48 -16.91 0.87
N ARG A 298 12.46 -18.23 1.08
CA ARG A 298 13.62 -18.99 1.59
C ARG A 298 14.74 -19.19 0.56
N LEU A 299 14.52 -18.81 -0.69
CA LEU A 299 15.58 -18.77 -1.71
C LEU A 299 16.62 -17.69 -1.43
N PHE A 300 16.24 -16.63 -0.72
CA PHE A 300 17.05 -15.42 -0.57
C PHE A 300 17.35 -15.15 0.89
N ASP A 301 18.55 -14.63 1.15
CA ASP A 301 18.85 -13.98 2.43
C ASP A 301 18.80 -12.45 2.29
N GLU A 302 19.13 -11.77 3.38
CA GLU A 302 19.10 -10.32 3.46
C GLU A 302 20.11 -9.65 2.51
N GLU A 303 21.28 -10.25 2.28
CA GLU A 303 22.29 -9.70 1.38
C GLU A 303 21.87 -9.85 -0.08
N ASP A 304 21.23 -10.97 -0.44
CA ASP A 304 20.62 -11.12 -1.76
C ASP A 304 19.48 -10.09 -1.96
N ALA A 305 18.66 -9.89 -0.93
CA ALA A 305 17.53 -8.96 -0.99
C ALA A 305 17.99 -7.51 -1.17
N LYS A 306 19.06 -7.07 -0.51
CA LYS A 306 19.68 -5.75 -0.74
C LYS A 306 20.13 -5.56 -2.19
N VAL A 307 20.74 -6.59 -2.78
CA VAL A 307 21.16 -6.55 -4.19
C VAL A 307 19.95 -6.44 -5.13
N LEU A 308 18.90 -7.20 -4.87
CA LEU A 308 17.68 -7.22 -5.70
C LEU A 308 16.80 -5.97 -5.50
N GLU A 309 16.79 -5.40 -4.30
CA GLU A 309 16.21 -4.09 -4.03
C GLU A 309 16.96 -3.01 -4.80
N TYR A 310 18.29 -2.97 -4.69
CA TYR A 310 19.11 -2.01 -5.42
C TYR A 310 18.94 -2.15 -6.94
N LEU A 311 18.82 -3.37 -7.47
CA LEU A 311 18.49 -3.61 -8.88
C LEU A 311 17.15 -2.93 -9.26
N ASN A 312 16.13 -3.01 -8.39
CA ASN A 312 14.86 -2.35 -8.63
C ASN A 312 14.97 -0.82 -8.47
N ASP A 313 15.71 -0.33 -7.49
CA ASP A 313 15.93 1.11 -7.28
C ASP A 313 16.69 1.73 -8.44
N LEU A 314 17.73 1.08 -8.94
CA LEU A 314 18.46 1.52 -10.12
C LEU A 314 17.53 1.60 -11.34
N LYS A 315 16.62 0.62 -11.49
CA LYS A 315 15.58 0.67 -12.52
C LYS A 315 14.67 1.90 -12.35
N GLN A 316 14.18 2.17 -11.14
CA GLN A 316 13.30 3.33 -10.91
C GLN A 316 14.05 4.65 -11.07
N TYR A 317 15.29 4.74 -10.59
CA TYR A 317 16.13 5.92 -10.68
C TYR A 317 16.29 6.39 -12.13
N TRP A 318 16.68 5.48 -13.04
CA TRP A 318 16.86 5.80 -14.45
C TRP A 318 15.53 5.97 -15.20
N LYS A 319 14.54 5.12 -14.93
CA LYS A 319 13.28 5.14 -15.69
C LYS A 319 12.31 6.24 -15.25
N ARG A 320 12.27 6.59 -13.96
CA ARG A 320 11.22 7.45 -13.36
C ARG A 320 11.76 8.49 -12.37
N GLY A 321 12.95 8.28 -11.81
CA GLY A 321 13.57 9.14 -10.81
C GLY A 321 14.56 10.14 -11.40
N TYR A 322 15.69 10.37 -10.73
CA TYR A 322 16.63 11.44 -11.05
C TYR A 322 17.64 11.12 -12.16
N GLY A 323 17.54 9.96 -12.82
CA GLY A 323 18.49 9.60 -13.89
C GLY A 323 18.47 10.56 -15.09
N TYR A 324 17.32 11.17 -15.39
CA TYR A 324 17.19 12.18 -16.43
C TYR A 324 16.31 13.33 -15.97
N ASP A 325 16.73 14.57 -16.28
CA ASP A 325 15.95 15.79 -15.99
C ASP A 325 14.51 15.70 -16.46
N ILE A 326 14.28 15.06 -17.62
CA ILE A 326 12.95 14.95 -18.23
C ILE A 326 11.99 14.11 -17.38
N ASN A 327 12.47 13.19 -16.55
CA ASN A 327 11.63 12.35 -15.69
C ASN A 327 10.80 13.23 -14.75
N SER A 328 11.46 14.15 -14.04
CA SER A 328 10.78 15.09 -13.14
C SER A 328 9.90 16.09 -13.91
N ARG A 329 10.42 16.65 -15.01
CA ARG A 329 9.72 17.67 -15.83
C ARG A 329 8.46 17.12 -16.49
N SER A 330 8.40 15.82 -16.79
CA SER A 330 7.19 15.21 -17.34
C SER A 330 5.99 15.35 -16.39
N SER A 331 6.22 15.45 -15.08
CA SER A 331 5.18 15.59 -14.05
C SER A 331 4.63 17.01 -13.87
N CYS A 332 5.14 17.99 -14.61
CA CYS A 332 4.77 19.40 -14.43
C CYS A 332 3.25 19.65 -14.50
N ASN A 333 2.53 18.96 -15.38
CA ASN A 333 1.07 19.08 -15.48
C ASN A 333 0.38 18.64 -14.17
N LEU A 334 0.76 17.48 -13.63
CA LEU A 334 0.23 17.00 -12.35
C LEU A 334 0.55 17.97 -11.20
N PHE A 335 1.78 18.49 -11.16
CA PHE A 335 2.19 19.44 -10.13
C PHE A 335 1.39 20.74 -10.22
N GLN A 336 1.26 21.32 -11.42
CA GLN A 336 0.43 22.51 -11.66
C GLN A 336 -1.03 22.28 -11.27
N HIS A 337 -1.58 21.12 -11.61
CA HIS A 337 -2.95 20.74 -11.24
C HIS A 337 -3.14 20.71 -9.71
N ILE A 338 -2.21 20.11 -8.96
CA ILE A 338 -2.26 20.07 -7.49
C ILE A 338 -2.26 21.49 -6.90
N PHE A 339 -1.31 22.33 -7.31
CA PHE A 339 -1.20 23.69 -6.77
C PHE A 339 -2.38 24.58 -7.18
N TRP A 340 -2.89 24.43 -8.40
CA TRP A 340 -4.09 25.14 -8.85
C TRP A 340 -5.30 24.86 -7.96
N HIS A 341 -5.52 23.59 -7.56
CA HIS A 341 -6.59 23.23 -6.63
C HIS A 341 -6.40 23.90 -5.27
N LEU A 342 -5.19 23.83 -4.71
CA LEU A 342 -4.87 24.41 -3.40
C LEU A 342 -5.04 25.95 -3.41
N ASP A 343 -4.53 26.63 -4.43
CA ASP A 343 -4.62 28.09 -4.58
C ASP A 343 -6.08 28.55 -4.74
N ASN A 344 -6.88 27.78 -5.49
CA ASN A 344 -8.30 28.05 -5.63
C ASN A 344 -9.05 27.90 -4.32
N ALA A 345 -8.83 26.81 -3.58
CA ALA A 345 -9.48 26.60 -2.29
C ALA A 345 -9.13 27.71 -1.29
N VAL A 346 -7.88 28.16 -1.26
CA VAL A 346 -7.46 29.30 -0.44
C VAL A 346 -8.15 30.59 -0.89
N SER A 347 -8.25 30.82 -2.20
CA SER A 347 -8.88 32.02 -2.76
C SER A 347 -10.39 32.07 -2.48
N GLU A 348 -11.10 30.95 -2.62
CA GLU A 348 -12.52 30.82 -2.26
C GLU A 348 -12.73 31.06 -0.77
N SER A 349 -11.89 30.45 0.08
CA SER A 349 -11.94 30.65 1.52
C SER A 349 -11.78 32.11 1.92
N LYS A 350 -10.79 32.83 1.35
CA LYS A 350 -10.56 34.26 1.60
C LYS A 350 -11.73 35.15 1.19
N ARG A 351 -12.54 34.72 0.23
CA ARG A 351 -13.76 35.41 -0.21
C ARG A 351 -15.00 34.99 0.58
N SER A 352 -14.83 34.17 1.62
CA SER A 352 -15.93 33.57 2.39
C SER A 352 -16.90 32.75 1.52
N GLN A 353 -16.39 32.16 0.43
CA GLN A 353 -17.15 31.28 -0.45
C GLN A 353 -17.02 29.82 0.03
N GLN A 354 -18.01 29.00 -0.32
CA GLN A 354 -17.89 27.55 -0.16
C GLN A 354 -16.80 27.03 -1.10
N ILE A 355 -15.95 26.14 -0.59
CA ILE A 355 -14.92 25.47 -1.40
C ILE A 355 -15.62 24.62 -2.47
N SER A 356 -15.29 24.85 -3.74
CA SER A 356 -15.96 24.20 -4.87
C SER A 356 -15.64 22.72 -4.98
N THR A 357 -14.39 22.33 -4.74
CA THR A 357 -13.92 20.92 -4.78
C THR A 357 -13.10 20.59 -3.53
N PRO A 358 -13.70 20.38 -2.35
CA PRO A 358 -13.00 20.06 -1.10
C PRO A 358 -12.23 18.73 -1.12
N VAL A 359 -12.52 17.82 -2.06
CA VAL A 359 -11.89 16.50 -2.14
C VAL A 359 -11.46 16.23 -3.57
N VAL A 360 -10.16 16.02 -3.78
CA VAL A 360 -9.59 15.64 -5.08
C VAL A 360 -8.76 14.37 -4.89
N MET A 361 -9.19 13.28 -5.50
CA MET A 361 -8.56 11.95 -5.41
C MET A 361 -8.08 11.52 -6.80
N GLN A 362 -6.79 11.27 -6.95
CA GLN A 362 -6.16 11.00 -8.24
C GLN A 362 -5.42 9.68 -8.20
N PHE A 363 -5.78 8.71 -9.04
CA PHE A 363 -5.26 7.33 -9.00
C PHE A 363 -4.33 7.00 -10.17
N GLY A 364 -3.10 6.58 -9.86
CA GLY A 364 -2.01 6.35 -10.83
C GLY A 364 -1.08 5.17 -10.49
N HIS A 365 0.12 5.16 -11.09
CA HIS A 365 1.11 4.07 -10.98
C HIS A 365 2.32 4.36 -10.09
#